data_AF-A0A377XAW0-F1
#
_entry.id   AF-A0A377XAW0-F1
#
_cell.length_a   1.000
_cell.length_b   1.000
_cell.length_c   1.000
_cell.angle_alpha   90.00
_cell.angle_beta   90.00
_cell.angle_gamma   90.00
#
_symmetry.space_group_name_H-M   'P 1'
#
loop_
_entity.id
_entity.type
_entity.pdbx_description
1 polymer ?
#
loop_
_entity_poly.entity_id
_entity_poly.type
_entity_poly.pdbx_seq_one_letter_code
_entity_poly.pdbx_strand_id
1 'polypeptide(L)'
;MKQRSFCPGRLSTAIAIALCCFPPFSSGQENPGTVYQFNDGFIVGSREKVDLSRFSTSAITEGTYSLDVYTNDEWERALRFTHRAR
;
A
#
# COMPACT_ATOMS: atom_id res chain seq x y z
N MET A 1 -49.64 -5.70 17.42
CA MET A 1 -48.42 -6.09 16.66
C MET A 1 -48.85 -6.57 15.29
N LYS A 2 -48.39 -5.93 14.20
CA LYS A 2 -48.85 -6.20 12.83
C LYS A 2 -47.78 -7.04 12.13
N GLN A 3 -48.03 -8.34 12.01
CA GLN A 3 -47.14 -9.29 11.35
C GLN A 3 -47.10 -8.98 9.85
N ARG A 4 -45.93 -8.51 9.36
CA ARG A 4 -45.70 -8.34 7.93
C ARG A 4 -45.22 -9.68 7.36
N SER A 5 -46.00 -10.21 6.43
CA SER A 5 -45.68 -11.39 5.64
C SER A 5 -44.35 -11.19 4.90
N PHE A 6 -43.41 -12.10 5.11
CA PHE A 6 -42.14 -12.14 4.39
C PHE A 6 -42.37 -12.88 3.06
N CYS A 7 -42.38 -12.15 1.94
CA CYS A 7 -42.39 -12.74 0.60
C CYS A 7 -40.99 -13.26 0.24
N PRO A 8 -40.79 -14.56 -0.03
CA PRO A 8 -39.47 -15.18 -0.19
C PRO A 8 -38.78 -14.92 -1.54
N GLY A 9 -39.30 -14.00 -2.37
CA GLY A 9 -38.84 -13.80 -3.75
C GLY A 9 -38.10 -12.49 -4.04
N ARG A 10 -37.89 -11.62 -3.05
CA ARG A 10 -37.40 -10.24 -3.28
C ARG A 10 -36.07 -9.88 -2.61
N LEU A 11 -35.43 -10.81 -1.90
CA LEU A 11 -34.12 -10.55 -1.27
C LEU A 11 -32.92 -10.71 -2.21
N SER A 12 -33.08 -11.31 -3.39
CA SER A 12 -31.94 -11.78 -4.19
C SER A 12 -31.29 -10.69 -5.05
N THR A 13 -32.06 -9.71 -5.56
CA THR A 13 -31.54 -8.71 -6.51
C THR A 13 -30.73 -7.60 -5.86
N ALA A 14 -31.13 -7.10 -4.70
CA ALA A 14 -30.40 -6.01 -4.02
C ALA A 14 -29.01 -6.45 -3.53
N ILE A 15 -28.88 -7.70 -3.07
CA ILE A 15 -27.61 -8.29 -2.62
C ILE A 15 -26.70 -8.55 -3.83
N ALA A 16 -27.24 -9.04 -4.95
CA ALA A 16 -26.49 -9.24 -6.18
C ALA A 16 -25.93 -7.93 -6.75
N ILE A 17 -26.71 -6.84 -6.75
CA ILE A 17 -26.27 -5.52 -7.23
C ILE A 17 -25.18 -4.94 -6.30
N ALA A 18 -25.32 -5.07 -4.98
CA ALA A 18 -24.32 -4.60 -4.03
C ALA A 18 -22.96 -5.30 -4.22
N LEU A 19 -22.95 -6.61 -4.53
CA LEU A 19 -21.74 -7.39 -4.81
C LEU A 19 -21.09 -7.02 -6.15
N CYS A 20 -21.86 -6.54 -7.13
CA CYS A 20 -21.32 -6.06 -8.42
C CYS A 20 -20.81 -4.62 -8.34
N CYS A 21 -21.42 -3.76 -7.51
CA CYS A 21 -21.04 -2.34 -7.39
C CYS A 21 -19.87 -2.10 -6.42
N PHE A 22 -19.59 -3.04 -5.52
CA PHE A 22 -18.44 -3.02 -4.63
C PHE A 22 -17.66 -4.33 -4.81
N PRO A 23 -16.82 -4.45 -5.86
CA PRO A 23 -15.91 -5.57 -5.93
C PRO A 23 -15.13 -5.58 -4.60
N PRO A 24 -14.89 -6.75 -3.98
CA PRO A 24 -13.94 -6.81 -2.87
C PRO A 24 -12.67 -6.14 -3.37
N PHE A 25 -12.18 -5.14 -2.62
CA PHE A 25 -10.91 -4.52 -2.89
C PHE A 25 -9.90 -5.65 -3.11
N SER A 26 -9.51 -5.87 -4.36
CA SER A 26 -8.31 -6.64 -4.66
C SER A 26 -7.18 -5.69 -4.29
N SER A 27 -6.82 -5.67 -2.99
CA SER A 27 -5.46 -5.34 -2.61
C SER A 27 -4.62 -6.28 -3.45
N GLY A 28 -3.96 -5.73 -4.49
CA GLY A 28 -3.28 -6.49 -5.51
C GLY A 28 -2.60 -7.68 -4.87
N GLN A 29 -3.10 -8.87 -5.18
CA GLN A 29 -2.66 -10.11 -4.56
C GLN A 29 -1.21 -10.31 -5.03
N GLU A 30 -0.26 -9.72 -4.30
CA GLU A 30 1.15 -9.97 -4.53
C GLU A 30 1.32 -11.48 -4.39
N ASN A 31 1.69 -12.14 -5.49
CA ASN A 31 1.94 -13.56 -5.45
C ASN A 31 3.05 -13.77 -4.41
N PRO A 32 2.86 -14.58 -3.37
CA PRO A 32 3.85 -14.77 -2.30
C PRO A 32 5.18 -15.38 -2.80
N GLY A 33 5.31 -15.65 -4.10
CA GLY A 33 6.54 -16.08 -4.76
C GLY A 33 7.10 -15.10 -5.81
N THR A 34 6.49 -13.95 -6.04
CA THR A 34 7.02 -12.95 -7.00
C THR A 34 8.06 -12.08 -6.30
N VAL A 35 9.34 -12.40 -6.51
CA VAL A 35 10.46 -11.62 -6.00
C VAL A 35 10.80 -10.52 -7.00
N TYR A 36 10.63 -9.26 -6.62
CA TYR A 36 11.10 -8.12 -7.41
C TYR A 36 12.60 -7.90 -7.16
N GLN A 37 13.41 -8.01 -8.21
CA GLN A 37 14.86 -7.80 -8.14
C GLN A 37 15.27 -6.72 -9.14
N PHE A 38 16.21 -5.87 -8.72
CA PHE A 38 16.85 -4.91 -9.62
C PHE A 38 17.95 -5.59 -10.43
N ASN A 39 18.07 -5.22 -11.70
CA ASN A 39 19.17 -5.70 -12.53
C ASN A 39 20.49 -5.06 -12.12
N ASP A 40 21.58 -5.83 -12.18
CA ASP A 40 22.93 -5.30 -12.04
C ASP A 40 23.21 -4.26 -13.13
N GLY A 41 23.90 -3.16 -12.76
CA GLY A 41 24.20 -2.06 -13.70
C GLY A 41 23.05 -1.10 -13.98
N PHE A 42 21.90 -1.25 -13.30
CA PHE A 42 20.75 -0.34 -13.41
C PHE A 42 21.11 1.11 -13.04
N ILE A 43 21.98 1.31 -12.05
CA ILE A 43 22.44 2.65 -11.65
C ILE A 43 23.58 3.09 -12.59
N VAL A 44 23.23 3.89 -13.58
CA VAL A 44 24.21 4.50 -14.50
C VAL A 44 24.98 5.59 -13.76
N GLY A 45 26.31 5.56 -13.85
CA GLY A 45 27.20 6.60 -13.31
C GLY A 45 27.76 6.33 -11.90
N SER A 46 27.37 5.23 -11.25
CA SER A 46 28.07 4.78 -10.04
C SER A 46 29.42 4.18 -10.41
N ARG A 47 30.50 4.73 -9.83
CA ARG A 47 31.86 4.19 -9.98
C ARG A 47 32.04 2.83 -9.28
N GLU A 48 31.25 2.60 -8.24
CA GLU A 48 31.31 1.42 -7.37
C GLU A 48 30.03 0.59 -7.53
N LYS A 49 30.14 -0.73 -7.27
CA LYS A 49 28.98 -1.62 -7.29
C LYS A 49 28.01 -1.18 -6.19
N VAL A 50 26.85 -0.67 -6.59
CA VAL A 50 25.78 -0.29 -5.67
C VAL A 50 25.11 -1.56 -5.15
N ASP A 51 24.95 -1.67 -3.84
CA ASP A 51 24.10 -2.69 -3.26
C ASP A 51 22.64 -2.37 -3.61
N LEU A 52 22.03 -3.22 -4.42
CA LEU A 52 20.66 -3.04 -4.90
C LEU A 52 19.62 -3.73 -3.99
N SER A 53 20.06 -4.60 -3.07
CA SER A 53 19.15 -5.34 -2.16
C SER A 53 18.42 -4.41 -1.19
N ARG A 54 19.06 -3.30 -0.83
CA ARG A 54 18.50 -2.20 -0.02
C ARG A 54 17.30 -1.48 -0.64
N PHE A 55 16.99 -1.71 -1.92
CA PHE A 55 15.78 -1.19 -2.58
C PHE A 55 14.64 -2.22 -2.67
N SER A 56 14.88 -3.50 -2.35
CA SER A 56 13.86 -4.56 -2.49
C SER A 56 12.98 -4.74 -1.25
N THR A 57 13.20 -3.96 -0.20
CA THR A 57 12.48 -4.07 1.08
C THR A 57 11.54 -2.88 1.25
N SER A 58 10.30 -3.10 1.69
CA SER A 58 9.32 -2.07 2.06
C SER A 58 9.74 -1.20 3.27
N ALA A 59 11.00 -1.27 3.68
CA ALA A 59 11.55 -0.60 4.85
C ALA A 59 12.48 0.53 4.40
N ILE A 60 12.24 1.73 4.91
CA ILE A 60 13.14 2.87 4.75
C ILE A 60 14.48 2.50 5.40
N THR A 61 15.57 2.64 4.64
CA THR A 61 16.92 2.34 5.13
C THR A 61 17.39 3.38 6.16
N GLU A 62 18.48 3.10 6.87
CA GLU A 62 19.09 4.13 7.72
C GLU A 62 19.63 5.27 6.87
N GLY A 63 19.49 6.50 7.36
CA GLY A 63 19.93 7.66 6.60
C GLY A 63 19.35 8.98 7.08
N THR A 64 19.77 10.06 6.40
CA THR A 64 19.17 11.39 6.59
C THR A 64 18.20 11.66 5.47
N TYR A 65 16.97 12.03 5.84
CA TYR A 65 15.86 12.25 4.92
C TYR A 65 15.29 13.66 5.14
N SER A 66 14.76 14.25 4.07
CA SER A 66 13.91 15.43 4.15
C SER A 66 12.46 14.97 4.27
N LEU A 67 11.75 15.38 5.32
CA LEU A 67 10.36 15.02 5.58
C LEU A 67 9.50 16.28 5.72
N ASP A 68 8.28 16.20 5.21
CA ASP A 68 7.21 17.11 5.59
C ASP A 68 6.48 16.55 6.80
N VAL A 69 6.27 17.39 7.82
CA VAL A 69 5.57 17.02 9.06
C VAL A 69 4.13 17.52 8.97
N TYR A 70 3.20 16.63 9.27
CA TYR A 70 1.77 16.93 9.33
C TYR A 70 1.22 16.60 10.72
N THR A 71 0.36 17.45 11.25
CA THR A 71 -0.38 17.23 12.51
C THR A 71 -1.86 17.42 12.23
N ASN A 72 -2.69 16.43 12.60
CA ASN A 72 -4.14 16.48 12.33
C ASN A 72 -4.46 16.80 10.86
N ASP A 73 -3.71 16.18 9.94
CA ASP A 73 -3.81 16.38 8.48
C ASP A 73 -3.43 17.79 7.97
N GLU A 74 -2.93 18.68 8.83
CA GLU A 74 -2.41 19.99 8.45
C GLU A 74 -0.89 19.97 8.32
N TRP A 75 -0.35 20.63 7.29
CA TRP A 75 1.09 20.77 7.08
C TRP A 75 1.71 21.74 8.08
N GLU A 76 2.79 21.31 8.74
CA GLU A 76 3.50 22.13 9.73
C GLU A 76 4.79 22.73 9.18
N ARG A 77 5.69 21.86 8.71
CA ARG A 77 7.04 22.26 8.25
C ARG A 77 7.77 21.11 7.57
N ALA A 78 8.77 21.47 6.76
CA ALA A 78 9.79 20.57 6.27
C ALA A 78 10.99 20.48 7.25
N LEU A 79 11.52 19.28 7.49
CA LEU A 79 12.65 19.02 8.39
C LEU A 79 13.61 17.98 7.82
N ARG A 80 14.87 18.01 8.30
CA ARG A 80 15.82 16.90 8.13
C ARG A 80 15.71 15.94 9.31
N PHE A 81 15.42 14.67 9.03
CA PHE A 81 15.29 13.60 10.01
C PHE A 81 16.36 12.53 9.77
N THR A 82 16.97 12.02 10.84
CA THR A 82 17.94 10.92 10.77
C THR A 82 17.28 9.64 11.27
N HIS A 83 17.03 8.71 10.36
CA HIS A 83 16.56 7.37 10.68
C HIS A 83 17.76 6.46 11.01
N ARG A 84 17.67 5.76 12.15
CA ARG A 84 18.57 4.67 12.52
C ARG A 84 17.72 3.46 12.91
N ALA A 85 18.08 2.29 12.39
CA ALA A 85 17.58 1.01 12.83
C ALA A 85 18.09 0.75 14.26
N ARG A 86 17.28 0.03 15.03
CA ARG A 86 17.61 -0.37 16.40
C ARG A 86 18.24 -1.75 16.41
#